data_AF-A0A1L5KW08-F1
#
_entry.id   AF-A0A1L5KW08-F1
#
_cell.length_a   1.000
_cell.length_b   1.000
_cell.length_c   1.000
_cell.angle_alpha   90.00
_cell.angle_beta   90.00
_cell.angle_gamma   90.00
#
_symmetry.space_group_name_H-M   'P 1'
#
loop_
_entity.id
_entity.type
_entity.pdbx_description
1 polymer ?
#
loop_
_entity_poly.entity_id
_entity_poly.type
_entity_poly.pdbx_seq_one_letter_code
_entity_poly.pdbx_strand_id
1 'polypeptide(L)'
;MSERMFAIIGSELNVKPKQVQAAVELLDEGNTVPFIARYRKEVTGELQDEQLRTIEERIKYLRNLETRRQEIIASITEQEKMTDELMKSLE
;
A
#
# COMPACT_ATOMS: atom_id res chain seq x y z
N MET A 1 4.77 -3.24 7.90
CA MET A 1 3.78 -3.67 6.88
C MET A 1 3.52 -2.58 5.86
N SER A 2 3.02 -1.41 6.26
CA SER A 2 2.87 -0.25 5.37
C SER A 2 4.19 0.15 4.70
N GLU A 3 5.32 0.09 5.43
CA GLU A 3 6.65 0.35 4.87
C GLU A 3 7.03 -0.60 3.71
N ARG A 4 6.66 -1.89 3.78
CA ARG A 4 6.90 -2.86 2.70
C ARG A 4 6.07 -2.50 1.47
N MET A 5 4.81 -2.10 1.66
CA MET A 5 3.94 -1.64 0.57
C MET A 5 4.51 -0.40 -0.12
N PHE A 6 4.99 0.58 0.66
CA PHE A 6 5.61 1.78 0.11
C PHE A 6 6.92 1.49 -0.63
N ALA A 7 7.71 0.53 -0.15
CA ALA A 7 8.91 0.07 -0.84
C ALA A 7 8.60 -0.60 -2.18
N ILE A 8 7.58 -1.48 -2.22
CA ILE A 8 7.11 -2.13 -3.45
C ILE A 8 6.67 -1.08 -4.46
N ILE A 9 5.73 -0.21 -4.09
CA ILE A 9 5.22 0.82 -5.01
C ILE A 9 6.33 1.79 -5.43
N GLY A 10 7.23 2.17 -4.51
CA GLY A 10 8.38 3.01 -4.81
C GLY A 10 9.29 2.39 -5.87
N SER A 11 9.53 1.08 -5.78
CA SER A 11 10.31 0.34 -6.78
C SER A 11 9.59 0.23 -8.13
N GLU A 12 8.27 0.00 -8.14
CA GLU A 12 7.44 -0.09 -9.35
C GLU A 12 7.43 1.24 -10.13
N LEU A 13 7.41 2.37 -9.42
CA LEU A 13 7.30 3.71 -9.98
C LEU A 13 8.64 4.46 -10.09
N ASN A 14 9.74 3.85 -9.66
CA ASN A 14 11.05 4.48 -9.55
C ASN A 14 11.02 5.80 -8.76
N VAL A 15 10.35 5.80 -7.60
CA VAL A 15 10.26 6.92 -6.66
C VAL A 15 10.66 6.48 -5.25
N LYS A 16 10.96 7.44 -4.38
CA LYS A 16 11.34 7.10 -3.00
C LYS A 16 10.13 6.58 -2.23
N PRO A 17 10.27 5.55 -1.37
CA PRO A 17 9.17 5.06 -0.53
C PRO A 17 8.52 6.15 0.33
N LYS A 18 9.30 7.15 0.75
CA LYS A 18 8.79 8.33 1.49
C LYS A 18 7.82 9.18 0.67
N GLN A 19 8.02 9.28 -0.65
CA GLN A 19 7.09 10.00 -1.54
C GLN A 19 5.76 9.26 -1.64
N VAL A 20 5.82 7.92 -1.75
CA VAL A 20 4.62 7.06 -1.72
C VAL A 20 3.90 7.21 -0.39
N GLN A 21 4.62 7.14 0.73
CA GLN A 21 4.04 7.35 2.05
C GLN A 21 3.28 8.67 2.14
N ALA A 22 3.92 9.79 1.78
CA ALA A 22 3.30 11.11 1.83
C ALA A 22 2.05 11.20 0.95
N ALA A 23 2.07 10.60 -0.25
CA ALA A 23 0.90 10.53 -1.11
C ALA A 23 -0.24 9.70 -0.50
N VAL A 24 0.08 8.54 0.08
CA VAL A 24 -0.90 7.66 0.74
C VAL A 24 -1.53 8.34 1.95
N GLU A 25 -0.75 9.03 2.79
CA GLU A 25 -1.27 9.78 3.94
C GLU A 25 -2.31 10.83 3.49
N LEU A 26 -2.01 11.59 2.43
CA LEU A 26 -2.95 12.56 1.88
C LEU A 26 -4.22 11.90 1.31
N LEU A 27 -4.09 10.76 0.64
CA LEU A 27 -5.24 10.01 0.12
C LEU A 27 -6.11 9.46 1.26
N ASP A 28 -5.50 8.96 2.34
CA ASP A 28 -6.20 8.45 3.52
C ASP A 28 -6.94 9.56 4.29
N GLU A 29 -6.42 10.80 4.26
CA GLU A 29 -7.13 12.00 4.73
C GLU A 29 -8.32 12.40 3.84
N GLY A 30 -8.54 11.72 2.73
CA GLY A 30 -9.65 11.96 1.79
C GLY A 30 -9.35 12.98 0.70
N ASN A 31 -8.09 13.39 0.52
CA ASN A 31 -7.71 14.25 -0.60
C ASN A 31 -7.78 13.45 -1.91
N THR A 32 -8.23 14.09 -2.99
CA THR A 32 -8.30 13.46 -4.32
C THR A 32 -6.97 13.61 -5.07
N VAL A 33 -6.68 12.69 -6.00
CA VAL A 33 -5.48 12.79 -6.85
C VAL A 33 -5.34 14.16 -7.55
N PRO A 34 -6.38 14.73 -8.21
CA PRO A 34 -6.28 16.06 -8.81
C PRO A 34 -5.97 17.17 -7.80
N PHE A 35 -6.47 17.05 -6.57
CA PHE A 35 -6.18 18.02 -5.51
C PHE A 35 -4.73 17.91 -5.05
N ILE A 36 -4.23 16.69 -4.82
CA ILE A 36 -2.84 16.45 -4.40
C ILE A 36 -1.86 16.93 -5.47
N ALA A 37 -2.09 16.56 -6.74
CA ALA A 37 -1.25 16.92 -7.87
C ALA A 37 -1.10 18.45 -8.04
N ARG A 38 -2.16 19.21 -7.70
CA ARG A 38 -2.21 20.65 -7.89
C ARG A 38 -1.77 21.45 -6.66
N TYR A 39 -2.12 21.00 -5.46
CA TYR A 39 -1.99 21.80 -4.23
C TYR A 39 -1.07 21.19 -3.18
N ARG A 40 -0.61 19.94 -3.33
CA ARG A 40 0.27 19.24 -2.38
C ARG A 40 1.53 18.67 -3.02
N LYS A 41 1.93 19.24 -4.16
CA LYS A 41 3.04 18.76 -4.98
C LYS A 41 4.38 18.72 -4.22
N GLU A 42 4.66 19.71 -3.39
CA GLU A 42 5.90 19.74 -2.59
C GLU A 42 5.91 18.65 -1.49
N VAL A 43 4.75 18.39 -0.88
CA VAL A 43 4.60 17.39 0.20
C VAL A 43 4.93 15.99 -0.31
N THR A 44 4.53 15.66 -1.54
CA THR A 44 4.79 14.36 -2.16
C THR A 44 6.15 14.28 -2.87
N GLY A 45 6.94 15.36 -2.89
CA GLY A 45 8.21 15.40 -3.62
C GLY A 45 8.01 15.42 -5.14
N GLU A 46 7.05 16.20 -5.61
CA GLU A 46 6.76 16.45 -7.03
C GLU A 46 6.22 15.27 -7.84
N LEU A 47 5.50 14.34 -7.19
CA LEU A 47 4.80 13.28 -7.90
C LEU A 47 3.82 13.83 -8.94
N GLN A 48 3.79 13.18 -10.09
CA GLN A 48 2.91 13.50 -11.22
C GLN A 48 1.53 12.85 -11.07
N ASP A 49 0.50 13.36 -11.77
CA ASP A 49 -0.88 12.86 -11.69
C ASP A 49 -0.95 11.35 -11.96
N GLU A 50 -0.25 10.87 -12.99
CA GLU A 50 -0.18 9.45 -13.35
C GLU A 50 0.42 8.61 -12.22
N GLN A 51 1.51 9.08 -11.59
CA GLN A 51 2.13 8.38 -10.46
C GLN A 51 1.19 8.33 -9.25
N LEU A 52 0.47 9.43 -8.96
CA LEU A 52 -0.49 9.48 -7.85
C LEU A 52 -1.67 8.53 -8.07
N ARG A 53 -2.18 8.41 -9.30
CA ARG A 53 -3.22 7.41 -9.65
C ARG A 53 -2.71 5.98 -9.46
N THR A 54 -1.50 5.68 -9.93
CA THR A 54 -0.92 4.35 -9.73
C THR A 54 -0.72 4.06 -8.24
N ILE A 55 -0.27 5.03 -7.45
CA ILE A 55 -0.15 4.87 -5.99
C ILE A 55 -1.50 4.54 -5.37
N GLU A 56 -2.57 5.29 -5.70
CA GLU A 56 -3.92 5.07 -5.20
C GLU A 56 -4.44 3.66 -5.52
N GLU A 57 -4.26 3.20 -6.76
CA GLU A 57 -4.67 1.86 -7.20
C GLU A 57 -3.85 0.76 -6.51
N ARG A 58 -2.52 0.91 -6.47
CA ARG A 58 -1.61 -0.10 -5.92
C ARG A 58 -1.74 -0.22 -4.41
N ILE A 59 -1.86 0.89 -3.67
CA ILE A 59 -2.01 0.82 -2.22
C ILE A 59 -3.33 0.14 -1.84
N LYS A 60 -4.40 0.41 -2.58
CA LYS A 60 -5.69 -0.26 -2.40
C LYS A 60 -5.58 -1.76 -2.66
N TYR A 61 -4.92 -2.16 -3.75
CA TYR A 61 -4.70 -3.56 -4.06
C TYR A 61 -3.90 -4.28 -2.97
N LEU A 62 -2.78 -3.70 -2.53
CA LEU A 62 -1.91 -4.31 -1.51
C LEU A 62 -2.59 -4.43 -0.14
N ARG A 63 -3.39 -3.43 0.25
CA ARG A 63 -4.22 -3.50 1.46
C ARG A 63 -5.25 -4.62 1.37
N ASN A 64 -5.94 -4.76 0.24
CA ASN A 64 -6.91 -5.84 0.05
C ASN A 64 -6.26 -7.23 0.07
N LEU A 65 -5.11 -7.37 -0.58
CA LEU A 65 -4.33 -8.61 -0.55
C LEU A 65 -3.94 -8.97 0.87
N GLU A 66 -3.52 -7.98 1.65
CA GLU A 66 -3.17 -8.16 3.05
C GLU A 66 -4.37 -8.57 3.91
N THR A 67 -5.51 -7.89 3.77
CA THR A 67 -6.75 -8.29 4.45
C THR A 67 -7.11 -9.73 4.11
N ARG A 68 -7.03 -10.11 2.84
CA ARG A 68 -7.34 -11.49 2.41
C ARG A 68 -6.39 -12.51 3.02
N ARG A 69 -5.10 -12.18 3.11
CA ARG A 69 -4.09 -13.02 3.76
C ARG A 69 -4.42 -13.25 5.24
N GLN A 70 -4.82 -12.19 5.95
CA GLN A 70 -5.23 -12.29 7.35
C GLN A 70 -6.49 -13.13 7.54
N GLU A 71 -7.49 -12.99 6.66
CA GLU A 71 -8.69 -13.84 6.67
C GLU A 71 -8.34 -15.32 6.47
N ILE A 72 -7.41 -15.64 5.56
CA ILE A 72 -6.95 -17.01 5.32
C ILE A 72 -6.25 -17.56 6.56
N ILE A 73 -5.34 -16.78 7.16
CA ILE A 73 -4.65 -17.15 8.41
C ILE A 73 -5.67 -17.45 9.51
N ALA A 74 -6.62 -16.53 9.75
CA ALA A 74 -7.66 -16.70 10.76
C ALA A 74 -8.48 -17.97 10.52
N SER A 75 -8.93 -18.21 9.29
CA SER A 75 -9.72 -19.38 8.93
C SER A 75 -8.98 -20.71 9.14
N ILE A 76 -7.66 -20.74 8.88
CA ILE A 76 -6.84 -21.94 9.10
C ILE A 76 -6.59 -22.16 10.61
N THR A 77 -6.33 -21.06 11.35
CA THR A 77 -6.13 -21.11 12.80
C THR A 77 -7.40 -21.54 13.55
N GLU A 78 -8.57 -21.06 13.15
CA GLU A 78 -9.87 -21.48 13.71
C GLU A 78 -10.15 -22.97 13.52
N GLN A 79 -9.58 -23.59 12.47
CA GLN A 79 -9.66 -25.02 12.22
C GLN A 79 -8.59 -25.82 12.98
N GLU A 80 -7.73 -25.18 13.78
CA GLU A 80 -6.57 -25.78 14.46
C GLU A 80 -5.60 -26.47 13.50
N LYS A 81 -5.54 -26.01 12.24
CA LYS A 81 -4.69 -26.58 11.17
C LYS A 81 -3.45 -25.76 10.85
N MET A 82 -3.21 -24.68 11.59
CA MET A 82 -2.06 -23.81 11.34
C MET A 82 -0.76 -24.54 11.72
N THR A 83 0.22 -24.52 10.82
CA THR A 83 1.57 -25.03 11.05
C THR A 83 2.59 -23.91 10.84
N ASP A 84 3.79 -24.06 11.39
CA ASP A 84 4.87 -23.08 11.21
C ASP A 84 5.27 -22.93 9.73
N GLU A 85 5.23 -24.03 8.96
CA GLU A 85 5.48 -24.01 7.52
C GLU A 85 4.41 -23.21 6.76
N LEU A 86 3.13 -23.44 7.08
CA LEU A 86 2.02 -22.70 6.47
C LEU A 86 2.08 -21.21 6.84
N MET A 87 2.35 -20.90 8.11
CA MET A 87 2.51 -19.52 8.57
C MET A 87 3.62 -18.82 7.79
N LYS A 88 4.78 -19.46 7.65
CA LYS A 88 5.92 -18.90 6.90
C LYS A 88 5.63 -18.74 5.41
N SER A 89 4.84 -19.64 4.81
CA SER A 89 4.45 -19.52 3.39
C SER A 89 3.47 -18.38 3.11
N LEU A 90 2.80 -17.89 4.16
CA LEU A 90 1.80 -16.83 4.11
C LEU A 90 2.38 -15.46 4.55
N GLU A 91 3.69 -15.30 4.73
CA GLU A 91 4.39 -14.03 5.04
C GLU A 91 5.05 -13.37 3.81
#